data_AF-A0AAD1VLR8-F1
#
_entry.id   AF-A0AAD1VLR8-F1
#
_cell.length_a   1.000
_cell.length_b   1.000
_cell.length_c   1.000
_cell.angle_alpha   90.00
_cell.angle_beta   90.00
_cell.angle_gamma   90.00
#
_symmetry.space_group_name_H-M   'P 1'
#
loop_
_entity.id
_entity.type
_entity.pdbx_description
1 polymer ?
#
loop_
_entity_poly.entity_id
_entity_poly.type
_entity_poly.pdbx_seq_one_letter_code
_entity_poly.pdbx_strand_id
1 'polypeptide(L)'
;MENLGVTVKRLSQTRWGAHCDAVKPVRVNFEKLTSALEKLCNAKENVDTRGSAQMLLSAVCDFSFLCYLSFWCEVLEEVNITQKYLPTVGLTLEKCIVKLQGLKAFLADQRSEIVEKAICYATTTCKENDISMERRGRVKLRKTMPGEKAKDAGLTLPEEMKRARFECLDRFHHKLEIHSQAIEKILSMFAVIQPNSLVVVIEKDIRNYTPKLTEILDKSSNEDIFREIERLRRHLEAAKISVEEAKKWTALQFLEFIVKWDYCESLTNLSLCLRFFLTLCVSTASCERSFSKLKLIKKIILLNHE
;
A
#
# COMPACT_ATOMS: atom_id res chain seq x y z
N MET A 1 -9.55 -36.16 12.59
CA MET A 1 -8.94 -34.82 12.65
C MET A 1 -10.08 -33.82 12.68
N GLU A 2 -10.21 -33.00 13.72
CA GLU A 2 -11.14 -31.87 13.66
C GLU A 2 -10.67 -30.95 12.54
N ASN A 3 -11.48 -30.83 11.49
CA ASN A 3 -11.21 -29.86 10.44
C ASN A 3 -11.40 -28.47 11.06
N LEU A 4 -10.34 -27.65 11.08
CA LEU A 4 -10.42 -26.23 11.46
C LEU A 4 -11.40 -25.43 10.58
N GLY A 5 -11.92 -26.03 9.50
CA GLY A 5 -12.84 -25.40 8.55
C GLY A 5 -12.20 -24.30 7.71
N VAL A 6 -10.93 -23.95 8.00
CA VAL A 6 -10.19 -22.87 7.37
C VAL A 6 -8.72 -23.27 7.24
N THR A 7 -8.15 -23.09 6.05
CA THR A 7 -6.73 -23.35 5.79
C THR A 7 -5.90 -22.12 6.17
N VAL A 8 -4.95 -22.29 7.10
CA VAL A 8 -3.93 -21.27 7.36
C VAL A 8 -3.00 -21.21 6.15
N LYS A 9 -3.02 -20.10 5.43
CA LYS A 9 -2.18 -19.93 4.23
C LYS A 9 -0.75 -19.60 4.63
N ARG A 10 0.21 -20.14 3.87
CA ARG A 10 1.60 -19.73 3.98
C ARG A 10 1.74 -18.25 3.61
N LEU A 11 2.54 -17.53 4.38
CA LEU A 11 2.90 -16.16 4.08
C LEU A 11 3.66 -16.09 2.75
N SER A 12 3.17 -15.27 1.82
CA SER A 12 3.86 -14.99 0.56
C SER A 12 4.58 -13.65 0.68
N GLN A 13 5.91 -13.65 0.58
CA GLN A 13 6.71 -12.41 0.62
C GLN A 13 6.44 -11.48 -0.57
N THR A 14 5.91 -12.02 -1.67
CA THR A 14 5.69 -11.29 -2.94
C THR A 14 4.31 -10.65 -3.06
N ARG A 15 3.38 -10.87 -2.13
CA ARG A 15 2.00 -10.37 -2.22
C ARG A 15 1.54 -9.88 -0.86
N TRP A 16 1.50 -8.57 -0.67
CA TRP A 16 1.14 -7.98 0.62
C TRP A 16 -0.27 -8.39 1.08
N GLY A 17 -1.22 -8.54 0.14
CA GLY A 17 -2.56 -9.06 0.43
C GLY A 17 -2.57 -10.48 1.03
N ALA A 18 -1.52 -11.28 0.82
CA ALA A 18 -1.38 -12.61 1.44
C ALA A 18 -1.15 -12.53 2.96
N HIS A 19 -0.67 -11.39 3.48
CA HIS A 19 -0.50 -11.18 4.91
C HIS A 19 -1.87 -11.07 5.60
N CYS A 20 -2.83 -10.32 5.03
CA CYS A 20 -4.19 -10.24 5.54
C CYS A 20 -4.87 -11.63 5.54
N ASP A 21 -4.73 -12.37 4.43
CA ASP A 21 -5.23 -13.74 4.27
C ASP A 21 -4.61 -14.75 5.26
N ALA A 22 -3.40 -14.49 5.75
CA ALA A 22 -2.71 -15.37 6.70
C ALA A 22 -3.06 -15.03 8.16
N VAL A 23 -3.12 -13.73 8.51
CA VAL A 23 -3.33 -13.28 9.89
C VAL A 23 -4.81 -13.42 10.30
N LYS A 24 -5.76 -13.08 9.41
CA LYS A 24 -7.20 -13.08 9.72
C LYS A 24 -7.72 -14.45 10.15
N PRO A 25 -7.41 -15.57 9.48
CA PRO A 25 -7.83 -16.91 9.93
C PRO A 25 -7.29 -17.29 11.30
N VAL A 26 -6.06 -16.88 11.62
CA VAL A 26 -5.41 -17.17 12.90
C VAL A 26 -6.11 -16.43 14.04
N ARG A 27 -6.47 -15.16 13.84
CA ARG A 27 -7.24 -14.39 14.83
C ARG A 27 -8.64 -14.97 15.04
N VAL A 28 -9.36 -15.27 13.96
CA VAL A 28 -10.76 -15.76 14.04
C VAL A 28 -10.86 -17.15 14.67
N ASN A 29 -9.87 -18.02 14.43
CA ASN A 29 -9.89 -19.40 14.90
C ASN A 29 -8.83 -19.69 15.97
N PHE A 30 -8.46 -18.68 16.77
CA PHE A 30 -7.36 -18.79 17.72
C PHE A 30 -7.54 -19.98 18.69
N GLU A 31 -8.71 -20.11 19.32
CA GLU A 31 -9.03 -21.21 20.26
C GLU A 31 -8.96 -22.60 19.61
N LYS A 32 -9.46 -22.72 18.38
CA LYS A 32 -9.40 -23.99 17.63
C LYS A 32 -7.96 -24.34 17.28
N LEU A 33 -7.15 -23.34 16.97
CA LEU A 33 -5.73 -23.51 16.66
C LEU A 33 -4.93 -23.92 17.90
N THR A 34 -5.14 -23.29 19.06
CA THR A 34 -4.50 -23.69 20.32
C THR A 34 -4.91 -25.09 20.73
N SER A 35 -6.21 -25.41 20.67
CA SER A 35 -6.74 -26.76 20.96
C SER A 35 -6.14 -27.83 20.04
N ALA A 36 -5.97 -27.53 18.75
CA ALA A 36 -5.35 -28.45 17.80
C ALA A 36 -3.85 -28.66 18.10
N LEU A 37 -3.13 -27.60 18.47
CA LEU A 37 -1.71 -27.69 18.84
C LEU A 37 -1.51 -28.48 20.13
N GLU A 38 -2.35 -28.27 21.15
CA GLU A 38 -2.35 -29.05 22.38
C GLU A 38 -2.57 -30.54 22.11
N LYS A 39 -3.50 -30.87 21.20
CA LYS A 39 -3.72 -32.26 20.77
C LYS A 39 -2.48 -32.88 20.11
N LEU A 40 -1.74 -32.11 19.31
CA LEU A 40 -0.49 -32.53 18.66
C LEU A 40 0.70 -32.63 19.62
N CYS A 41 0.64 -31.96 20.77
CA CYS A 41 1.62 -32.12 21.84
C CYS A 41 1.49 -33.47 22.59
N ASN A 42 0.42 -34.23 22.36
CA ASN A 42 0.20 -35.51 23.05
C ASN A 42 1.18 -36.60 22.59
N ALA A 43 1.45 -37.55 23.49
CA ALA A 43 2.44 -38.62 23.32
C ALA A 43 2.15 -39.65 22.21
N LYS A 44 1.03 -39.54 21.49
CA LYS A 44 0.67 -40.43 20.37
C LYS A 44 1.35 -40.03 19.05
N GLU A 45 1.85 -38.80 18.95
CA GLU A 45 2.51 -38.26 17.76
C GLU A 45 4.03 -38.50 17.79
N ASN A 46 4.66 -38.42 16.61
CA ASN A 46 6.13 -38.51 16.51
C ASN A 46 6.82 -37.41 17.35
N VAL A 47 8.01 -37.71 17.87
CA VAL A 47 8.82 -36.82 18.71
C VAL A 47 9.04 -35.46 18.05
N ASP A 48 9.33 -35.44 16.74
CA ASP A 48 9.55 -34.21 15.97
C ASP A 48 8.29 -33.34 15.86
N THR A 49 7.15 -33.98 15.58
CA THR A 49 5.84 -33.32 15.48
C THR A 49 5.45 -32.72 16.82
N ARG A 50 5.62 -33.49 17.90
CA ARG A 50 5.35 -33.05 19.27
C ARG A 50 6.24 -31.88 19.67
N GLY A 51 7.55 -31.98 19.42
CA GLY A 51 8.49 -30.91 19.73
C GLY A 51 8.16 -29.61 18.98
N SER A 52 7.86 -29.73 17.68
CA SER A 52 7.47 -28.60 16.83
C SER A 52 6.15 -27.97 17.29
N ALA A 53 5.14 -28.78 17.60
CA ALA A 53 3.85 -28.31 18.11
C ALA A 53 4.01 -27.57 19.44
N GLN A 54 4.85 -28.07 20.35
CA GLN A 54 5.08 -27.45 21.65
C GLN A 54 5.81 -26.11 21.53
N MET A 55 6.82 -26.02 20.65
CA MET A 55 7.46 -24.73 20.34
C MET A 55 6.46 -23.74 19.77
N LEU A 56 5.62 -24.16 18.81
CA LEU A 56 4.65 -23.27 18.18
C LEU A 56 3.56 -22.82 19.17
N LEU A 57 3.03 -23.74 19.99
CA LEU A 57 2.07 -23.42 21.04
C LEU A 57 2.65 -22.38 22.01
N SER A 58 3.90 -22.56 22.44
CA SER A 58 4.56 -21.58 23.30
C SER A 58 4.70 -20.20 22.64
N ALA A 59 4.96 -20.15 21.33
CA ALA A 59 5.11 -18.89 20.59
C ALA A 59 3.78 -18.17 20.36
N VAL A 60 2.69 -18.92 20.12
CA VAL A 60 1.35 -18.38 19.86
C VAL A 60 0.65 -17.98 21.15
N CYS A 61 0.83 -18.74 22.23
CA CYS A 61 0.33 -18.41 23.56
C CYS A 61 1.28 -17.44 24.27
N ASP A 62 1.58 -16.30 23.64
CA ASP A 62 2.39 -15.22 24.20
C ASP A 62 1.61 -13.90 24.13
N PHE A 63 1.67 -13.11 25.20
CA PHE A 63 0.95 -11.83 25.27
C PHE A 63 1.34 -10.88 24.13
N SER A 64 2.63 -10.82 23.78
CA SER A 64 3.13 -9.99 22.69
C SER A 64 2.58 -10.47 21.35
N PHE A 65 2.58 -11.79 21.13
CA PHE A 65 2.03 -12.38 19.92
C PHE A 65 0.54 -12.03 19.75
N LEU A 66 -0.26 -12.17 20.81
CA LEU A 66 -1.68 -11.81 20.80
C LEU A 66 -1.92 -10.32 20.51
N CYS A 67 -1.10 -9.44 21.10
CA CYS A 67 -1.12 -8.01 20.80
C CYS A 67 -0.89 -7.75 19.31
N TYR A 68 0.15 -8.36 18.73
CA TYR A 68 0.47 -8.21 17.32
C TYR A 68 -0.57 -8.83 16.39
N LEU A 69 -1.13 -9.99 16.77
CA LEU A 69 -2.17 -10.67 16.01
C LEU A 69 -3.41 -9.79 15.85
N SER A 70 -3.91 -9.23 16.95
CA SER A 70 -5.04 -8.31 16.91
C SER A 70 -4.72 -7.03 16.15
N PHE A 71 -3.56 -6.42 16.45
CA PHE A 71 -3.11 -5.17 15.82
C PHE A 71 -3.00 -5.29 14.30
N TRP A 72 -2.29 -6.31 13.81
CA TRP A 72 -2.08 -6.49 12.38
C TRP A 72 -3.35 -6.89 11.65
N CYS A 73 -4.28 -7.61 12.28
CA CYS A 73 -5.57 -7.89 11.66
C CYS A 73 -6.33 -6.61 11.27
N GLU A 74 -6.43 -5.63 12.17
CA GLU A 74 -7.13 -4.36 11.89
C GLU A 74 -6.40 -3.57 10.80
N VAL A 75 -5.08 -3.37 10.97
CA VAL A 75 -4.28 -2.54 10.05
C VAL A 75 -4.21 -3.15 8.66
N LEU A 76 -3.96 -4.47 8.56
CA LEU A 76 -3.84 -5.14 7.26
C LEU A 76 -5.16 -5.24 6.52
N GLU A 77 -6.31 -5.24 7.21
CA GLU A 77 -7.61 -5.25 6.55
C GLU A 77 -7.83 -3.97 5.74
N GLU A 78 -7.65 -2.80 6.35
CA GLU A 78 -7.77 -1.52 5.64
C GLU A 78 -6.71 -1.30 4.56
N VAL A 79 -5.47 -1.72 4.83
CA VAL A 79 -4.40 -1.70 3.82
C VAL A 79 -4.75 -2.62 2.64
N ASN A 80 -5.29 -3.81 2.89
CA ASN A 80 -5.68 -4.72 1.81
C ASN A 80 -6.84 -4.18 0.97
N ILE A 81 -7.80 -3.48 1.59
CA ILE A 81 -8.92 -2.83 0.87
C ILE A 81 -8.39 -1.73 -0.06
N THR A 82 -7.54 -0.85 0.45
CA THR A 82 -6.94 0.24 -0.34
C THR A 82 -6.05 -0.31 -1.46
N GLN A 83 -5.26 -1.34 -1.17
CA GLN A 83 -4.40 -1.99 -2.14
C GLN A 83 -5.16 -2.75 -3.23
N LYS A 84 -6.31 -3.35 -2.93
CA LYS A 84 -7.19 -3.95 -3.96
C LYS A 84 -7.78 -2.90 -4.89
N TYR A 85 -7.95 -1.66 -4.42
CA TYR A 85 -8.52 -0.56 -5.19
C TYR A 85 -7.51 0.04 -6.18
N LEU A 86 -6.25 0.22 -5.78
CA LEU A 86 -5.22 0.89 -6.61
C LEU A 86 -5.00 0.26 -8.01
N PRO A 87 -5.11 -1.06 -8.23
CA PRO A 87 -4.97 -1.68 -9.55
C PRO A 87 -6.23 -1.67 -10.43
N THR A 88 -7.33 -1.04 -9.99
CA THR A 88 -8.60 -1.04 -10.75
C THR A 88 -8.43 -0.38 -12.11
N VAL A 89 -8.98 -0.99 -13.17
CA VAL A 89 -8.87 -0.45 -14.54
C VAL A 89 -9.58 0.91 -14.61
N GLY A 90 -8.93 1.90 -15.24
CA GLY A 90 -9.47 3.26 -15.36
C GLY A 90 -9.29 4.13 -14.10
N LEU A 91 -8.47 3.71 -13.14
CA LEU A 91 -8.14 4.53 -11.99
C LEU A 91 -7.25 5.72 -12.39
N THR A 92 -7.72 6.93 -12.10
CA THR A 92 -6.93 8.16 -12.26
C THR A 92 -6.02 8.36 -11.05
N LEU A 93 -4.87 9.02 -11.23
CA LEU A 93 -3.97 9.34 -10.12
C LEU A 93 -4.67 10.16 -9.02
N GLU A 94 -5.61 11.04 -9.38
CA GLU A 94 -6.42 11.79 -8.42
C GLU A 94 -7.19 10.85 -7.48
N LYS A 95 -7.85 9.84 -8.03
CA LYS A 95 -8.56 8.82 -7.24
C LYS A 95 -7.61 7.99 -6.39
N CYS A 96 -6.38 7.74 -6.84
CA CYS A 96 -5.33 7.11 -6.02
C CYS A 96 -4.99 7.96 -4.80
N ILE A 97 -4.74 9.26 -5.00
CA ILE A 97 -4.40 10.20 -3.92
C ILE A 97 -5.52 10.24 -2.90
N VAL A 98 -6.77 10.42 -3.34
CA VAL A 98 -7.93 10.43 -2.44
C VAL A 98 -8.01 9.13 -1.62
N LYS A 99 -7.72 7.97 -2.23
CA LYS A 99 -7.75 6.70 -1.51
C LYS A 99 -6.61 6.59 -0.49
N LEU A 100 -5.41 7.07 -0.82
CA LEU A 100 -4.26 7.10 0.09
C LEU A 100 -4.49 8.08 1.26
N GLN A 101 -5.08 9.24 0.97
CA GLN A 101 -5.49 10.20 2.00
C GLN A 101 -6.56 9.61 2.93
N GLY A 102 -7.50 8.83 2.40
CA GLY A 102 -8.45 8.07 3.21
C GLY A 102 -7.80 7.06 4.15
N LEU A 103 -6.81 6.29 3.65
CA LEU A 103 -6.03 5.37 4.50
C LEU A 103 -5.26 6.12 5.60
N LYS A 104 -4.67 7.26 5.24
CA LYS A 104 -3.95 8.12 6.18
C LYS A 104 -4.88 8.64 7.28
N ALA A 105 -6.06 9.15 6.92
CA ALA A 105 -7.08 9.61 7.85
C ALA A 105 -7.51 8.48 8.81
N PHE A 106 -7.78 7.28 8.29
CA PHE A 106 -8.06 6.11 9.11
C PHE A 106 -6.96 5.85 10.15
N LEU A 107 -5.69 5.84 9.73
CA LEU A 107 -4.57 5.59 10.65
C LEU A 107 -4.40 6.67 11.72
N ALA A 108 -4.76 7.92 11.43
CA ALA A 108 -4.72 9.02 12.39
C ALA A 108 -5.89 8.92 13.39
N ASP A 109 -7.11 8.74 12.87
CA ASP A 109 -8.34 8.76 13.67
C ASP A 109 -8.48 7.52 14.55
N GLN A 110 -8.14 6.34 14.01
CA GLN A 110 -8.26 5.07 14.70
C GLN A 110 -6.99 4.67 15.48
N ARG A 111 -5.98 5.56 15.52
CA ARG A 111 -4.66 5.28 16.11
C ARG A 111 -4.74 4.72 17.53
N SER A 112 -5.44 5.42 18.42
CA SER A 112 -5.59 5.02 19.82
C SER A 112 -6.47 3.79 19.96
N GLU A 113 -7.57 3.77 19.21
CA GLU A 113 -8.58 2.70 19.28
C GLU A 113 -8.01 1.35 18.84
N ILE A 114 -7.25 1.29 17.74
CA ILE A 114 -6.58 0.06 17.26
C ILE A 114 -5.61 -0.46 18.32
N VAL A 115 -4.84 0.43 18.94
CA VAL A 115 -3.86 0.07 19.95
C VAL A 115 -4.55 -0.42 21.23
N GLU A 116 -5.64 0.20 21.64
CA GLU A 116 -6.40 -0.20 22.83
C GLU A 116 -7.14 -1.51 22.61
N LYS A 117 -7.79 -1.70 21.47
CA LYS A 117 -8.41 -2.98 21.07
C LYS A 117 -7.40 -4.12 21.10
N ALA A 118 -6.19 -3.90 20.58
CA ALA A 118 -5.16 -4.93 20.56
C ALA A 118 -4.66 -5.32 21.96
N ILE A 119 -4.55 -4.36 22.89
CA ILE A 119 -4.20 -4.67 24.29
C ILE A 119 -5.35 -5.40 24.96
N CYS A 120 -6.58 -4.89 24.80
CA CYS A 120 -7.77 -5.47 25.40
C CYS A 120 -7.91 -6.94 24.99
N TYR A 121 -7.86 -7.22 23.69
CA TYR A 121 -7.88 -8.58 23.14
C TYR A 121 -6.79 -9.47 23.75
N ALA A 122 -5.54 -9.02 23.79
CA ALA A 122 -4.47 -9.82 24.37
C ALA A 122 -4.68 -10.07 25.88
N THR A 123 -5.14 -9.07 26.63
CA THR A 123 -5.39 -9.22 28.07
C THR A 123 -6.57 -10.14 28.37
N THR A 124 -7.66 -10.10 27.58
CA THR A 124 -8.81 -10.99 27.77
C THR A 124 -8.43 -12.41 27.41
N THR A 125 -7.80 -12.64 26.25
CA THR A 125 -7.38 -13.96 25.81
C THR A 125 -6.33 -14.57 26.75
N CYS A 126 -5.40 -13.78 27.29
CA CYS A 126 -4.45 -14.29 28.27
C CYS A 126 -5.12 -14.72 29.59
N LYS A 127 -6.13 -13.98 30.06
CA LYS A 127 -6.89 -14.34 31.27
C LYS A 127 -7.73 -15.60 31.07
N GLU A 128 -8.34 -15.77 29.90
CA GLU A 128 -9.18 -16.93 29.58
C GLU A 128 -8.39 -18.22 29.41
N ASN A 129 -7.13 -18.11 28.94
CA ASN A 129 -6.27 -19.26 28.64
C ASN A 129 -5.12 -19.44 29.67
N ASP A 130 -5.19 -18.76 30.82
CA ASP A 130 -4.16 -18.79 31.88
C ASP A 130 -2.72 -18.53 31.36
N ILE A 131 -2.58 -17.64 30.38
CA ILE A 131 -1.29 -17.28 29.78
C ILE A 131 -0.63 -16.17 30.62
N SER A 132 0.62 -16.40 31.03
CA SER A 132 1.41 -15.39 31.74
C SER A 132 1.64 -14.14 30.89
N MET A 133 1.37 -12.98 31.49
CA MET A 133 1.64 -11.65 30.93
C MET A 133 3.00 -11.09 31.38
N GLU A 134 3.84 -11.93 32.01
CA GLU A 134 5.18 -11.52 32.43
C GLU A 134 6.18 -11.57 31.27
N ARG A 135 7.25 -10.78 31.41
CA ARG A 135 8.33 -10.79 30.42
C ARG A 135 8.99 -12.17 30.40
N ARG A 136 9.01 -12.82 29.25
CA ARG A 136 9.82 -14.02 29.04
C ARG A 136 11.28 -13.65 28.88
N GLY A 137 12.16 -14.32 29.64
CA GLY A 137 13.60 -14.18 29.55
C GLY A 137 14.25 -13.51 30.77
N ARG A 138 15.58 -13.40 30.74
CA ARG A 138 16.36 -12.88 31.87
C ARG A 138 16.16 -11.37 32.01
N VAL A 139 15.46 -10.96 33.07
CA VAL A 139 15.43 -9.56 33.49
C VAL A 139 16.81 -9.20 34.06
N LYS A 140 17.50 -8.23 33.46
CA LYS A 140 18.72 -7.67 34.03
C LYS A 140 18.33 -6.75 35.19
N LEU A 141 18.36 -7.29 36.40
CA LEU A 141 18.19 -6.48 37.60
C LEU A 141 19.40 -5.58 37.79
N ARG A 142 19.17 -4.27 37.89
CA ARG A 142 20.19 -3.30 38.31
C ARG A 142 20.58 -3.62 39.76
N LYS A 143 21.88 -3.60 40.07
CA LYS A 143 22.33 -3.68 41.47
C LYS A 143 21.89 -2.42 42.19
N THR A 144 21.05 -2.57 43.20
CA THR A 144 20.61 -1.50 44.10
C THR A 144 21.59 -1.36 45.26
N MET A 145 21.79 -0.13 45.75
CA MET A 145 22.61 0.12 46.93
C MET A 145 21.83 -0.23 48.21
N PRO A 146 22.51 -0.59 49.32
CA PRO A 146 21.85 -0.80 50.61
C PRO A 146 21.05 0.45 51.03
N GLY A 147 19.75 0.27 51.29
CA GLY A 147 18.82 1.36 51.66
C GLY A 147 18.05 1.99 50.49
N GLU A 148 18.38 1.64 49.24
CA GLU A 148 17.64 2.10 48.06
C GLU A 148 16.30 1.36 47.94
N LYS A 149 15.19 2.07 48.18
CA LYS A 149 13.81 1.54 48.02
C LYS A 149 13.23 1.77 46.62
N ALA A 150 14.00 2.40 45.72
CA ALA A 150 13.54 2.71 44.37
C ALA A 150 13.41 1.41 43.57
N LYS A 151 12.21 1.15 43.03
CA LYS A 151 12.00 0.10 42.02
C LYS A 151 12.35 0.66 40.65
N ASP A 152 12.77 -0.23 39.76
CA ASP A 152 13.12 0.12 38.38
C ASP A 152 11.93 0.80 37.69
N ALA A 153 12.13 1.98 37.09
CA ALA A 153 11.09 2.77 36.43
C ALA A 153 10.80 2.27 35.00
N GLY A 154 11.01 0.97 34.77
CA GLY A 154 10.75 0.33 33.49
C GLY A 154 9.26 0.26 33.20
N LEU A 155 8.91 0.41 31.92
CA LEU A 155 7.54 0.23 31.44
C LEU A 155 7.07 -1.20 31.70
N THR A 156 5.79 -1.38 32.00
CA THR A 156 5.20 -2.73 32.04
C THR A 156 5.16 -3.34 30.64
N LEU A 157 5.07 -4.67 30.52
CA LEU A 157 4.97 -5.33 29.20
C LEU A 157 3.80 -4.77 28.34
N PRO A 158 2.59 -4.55 28.90
CA PRO A 158 1.50 -3.89 28.18
C PRO A 158 1.83 -2.47 27.70
N GLU A 159 2.52 -1.67 28.52
CA GLU A 159 2.95 -0.32 28.16
C GLU A 159 4.02 -0.32 27.06
N GLU A 160 4.98 -1.24 27.11
CA GLU A 160 5.97 -1.44 26.04
C GLU A 160 5.28 -1.82 24.73
N MET A 161 4.33 -2.76 24.78
CA MET A 161 3.55 -3.15 23.62
C MET A 161 2.71 -1.98 23.08
N LYS A 162 2.15 -1.14 23.98
CA LYS A 162 1.39 0.06 23.60
C LYS A 162 2.29 1.03 22.84
N ARG A 163 3.47 1.33 23.41
CA ARG A 163 4.47 2.23 22.82
C ARG A 163 4.96 1.72 21.46
N ALA A 164 5.30 0.44 21.35
CA ALA A 164 5.82 -0.14 20.09
C ALA A 164 4.80 -0.06 18.95
N ARG A 165 3.50 -0.28 19.24
CA ARG A 165 2.44 -0.18 18.23
C ARG A 165 2.13 1.25 17.83
N PHE A 166 2.17 2.20 18.78
CA PHE A 166 2.09 3.62 18.45
C PHE A 166 3.23 4.05 17.53
N GLU A 167 4.47 3.69 17.86
CA GLU A 167 5.62 3.99 16.99
C GLU A 167 5.46 3.37 15.60
N CYS A 168 4.93 2.15 15.51
CA CYS A 168 4.66 1.47 14.25
C CYS A 168 3.64 2.24 13.39
N LEU A 169 2.50 2.64 13.99
CA LEU A 169 1.47 3.42 13.30
C LEU A 169 2.00 4.80 12.87
N ASP A 170 2.75 5.49 13.73
CA ASP A 170 3.31 6.81 13.43
C ASP A 170 4.30 6.73 12.27
N ARG A 171 5.17 5.73 12.29
CA ARG A 171 6.13 5.48 11.20
C ARG A 171 5.41 5.12 9.90
N PHE A 172 4.34 4.32 9.99
CA PHE A 172 3.55 3.94 8.81
C PHE A 172 2.82 5.15 8.22
N HIS A 173 2.15 5.94 9.05
CA HIS A 173 1.48 7.18 8.67
C HIS A 173 2.46 8.16 8.03
N HIS A 174 3.64 8.37 8.62
CA HIS A 174 4.66 9.26 8.05
C HIS A 174 5.18 8.76 6.69
N LYS A 175 5.38 7.45 6.53
CA LYS A 175 5.77 6.88 5.22
C LYS A 175 4.68 7.05 4.17
N LEU A 176 3.41 6.85 4.54
CA LEU A 176 2.29 7.10 3.65
C LEU A 176 2.20 8.58 3.25
N GLU A 177 2.50 9.49 4.17
CA GLU A 177 2.55 10.93 3.88
C GLU A 177 3.60 11.25 2.83
N ILE A 178 4.84 10.79 3.01
CA ILE A 178 5.92 10.99 2.04
C ILE A 178 5.50 10.45 0.66
N HIS A 179 4.87 9.27 0.62
CA HIS A 179 4.44 8.66 -0.63
C HIS A 179 3.28 9.43 -1.28
N SER A 180 2.31 9.91 -0.50
CA SER A 180 1.20 10.74 -1.00
C SER A 180 1.73 12.04 -1.60
N GLN A 181 2.63 12.74 -0.91
CA GLN A 181 3.26 13.96 -1.40
C GLN A 181 4.07 13.72 -2.68
N ALA A 182 4.76 12.59 -2.80
CA ALA A 182 5.46 12.22 -4.02
C ALA A 182 4.50 12.05 -5.20
N ILE A 183 3.36 11.38 -5.01
CA ILE A 183 2.34 11.21 -6.05
C ILE A 183 1.69 12.55 -6.40
N GLU A 184 1.38 13.40 -5.41
CA GLU A 184 0.85 14.75 -5.63
C GLU A 184 1.84 15.61 -6.43
N LYS A 185 3.15 15.50 -6.15
CA LYS A 185 4.20 16.17 -6.93
C LYS A 185 4.19 15.69 -8.38
N ILE A 186 4.12 14.37 -8.62
CA ILE A 186 4.00 13.80 -9.98
C ILE A 186 2.74 14.32 -10.67
N LEU A 187 1.61 14.38 -9.98
CA LEU A 187 0.36 14.89 -10.54
C LEU A 187 0.47 16.37 -10.91
N SER A 188 1.07 17.18 -10.04
CA SER A 188 1.30 18.61 -10.30
C SER A 188 2.22 18.86 -11.49
N MET A 189 3.19 17.95 -11.70
CA MET A 189 4.17 18.01 -12.77
C MET A 189 3.55 17.62 -14.12
N PHE A 190 2.70 16.60 -14.14
CA PHE A 190 2.01 16.14 -15.35
C PHE A 190 0.58 16.67 -15.48
N ALA A 191 0.24 17.75 -14.76
CA ALA A 191 -1.09 18.37 -14.80
C ALA A 191 -1.50 18.79 -16.22
N VAL A 192 -0.53 19.19 -17.05
CA VAL A 192 -0.74 19.59 -18.46
C VAL A 192 -1.27 18.44 -19.32
N ILE A 193 -0.89 17.20 -19.00
CA ILE A 193 -1.20 16.01 -19.79
C ILE A 193 -2.53 15.36 -19.34
N GLN A 194 -3.12 15.86 -18.25
CA GLN A 194 -4.40 15.33 -17.81
C GLN A 194 -5.48 15.56 -18.88
N PRO A 195 -6.42 14.61 -19.07
CA PRO A 195 -7.49 14.68 -20.07
C PRO A 195 -8.24 16.02 -20.08
N ASN A 196 -8.56 16.54 -18.89
CA ASN A 196 -9.23 17.82 -18.73
C ASN A 196 -8.37 18.99 -19.25
N SER A 197 -7.07 18.95 -19.02
CA SER A 197 -6.12 19.98 -19.46
C SER A 197 -5.92 19.99 -20.98
N LEU A 198 -5.81 18.80 -21.58
CA LEU A 198 -5.63 18.66 -23.03
C LEU A 198 -6.84 19.16 -23.83
N VAL A 199 -8.04 19.03 -23.27
CA VAL A 199 -9.30 19.31 -23.98
C VAL A 199 -9.88 20.69 -23.64
N VAL A 200 -9.81 21.12 -22.37
CA VAL A 200 -10.62 22.27 -21.86
C VAL A 200 -9.79 23.52 -21.60
N VAL A 201 -8.54 23.38 -21.18
CA VAL A 201 -7.88 24.50 -20.49
C VAL A 201 -7.44 25.61 -21.45
N ILE A 202 -7.77 26.84 -21.04
CA ILE A 202 -7.45 28.12 -21.70
C ILE A 202 -6.01 28.51 -21.36
N GLU A 203 -5.32 29.15 -22.30
CA GLU A 203 -3.89 29.55 -22.33
C GLU A 203 -3.25 30.03 -21.01
N LYS A 204 -4.03 30.58 -20.06
CA LYS A 204 -3.53 31.21 -18.83
C LYS A 204 -3.14 30.21 -17.73
N ASP A 205 -3.83 29.08 -17.60
CA ASP A 205 -3.54 28.11 -16.54
C ASP A 205 -2.35 27.21 -16.90
N ILE A 206 -2.22 26.85 -18.19
CA ILE A 206 -1.16 25.96 -18.68
C ILE A 206 0.24 26.60 -18.47
N ARG A 207 0.39 27.93 -18.60
CA ARG A 207 1.66 28.66 -18.36
C ARG A 207 2.23 28.45 -16.96
N ASN A 208 1.40 28.14 -15.97
CA ASN A 208 1.86 27.87 -14.60
C ASN A 208 2.37 26.44 -14.41
N TYR A 209 1.95 25.49 -15.24
CA TYR A 209 2.31 24.06 -15.12
C TYR A 209 3.48 23.65 -16.02
N THR A 210 3.63 24.32 -17.16
CA THR A 210 4.65 24.01 -18.18
C THR A 210 6.10 24.05 -17.67
N PRO A 211 6.56 25.01 -16.81
CA PRO A 211 7.98 25.09 -16.44
C PRO A 211 8.51 23.85 -15.69
N LYS A 212 7.65 23.18 -14.91
CA LYS A 212 8.01 21.95 -14.17
C LYS A 212 8.16 20.73 -15.09
N LEU A 213 7.52 20.76 -16.25
CA LEU A 213 7.49 19.68 -17.23
C LEU A 213 8.68 19.83 -18.20
N THR A 214 9.04 21.06 -18.57
CA THR A 214 10.21 21.36 -19.40
C THR A 214 11.55 21.09 -18.72
N GLU A 215 11.62 21.21 -17.39
CA GLU A 215 12.81 20.83 -16.60
C GLU A 215 13.15 19.34 -16.73
N ILE A 216 12.17 18.49 -17.03
CA ILE A 216 12.36 17.03 -17.15
C ILE A 216 12.63 16.60 -18.58
N LEU A 217 12.09 17.33 -19.54
CA LEU A 217 12.25 16.99 -20.95
C LEU A 217 13.59 17.46 -21.52
N ASP A 218 14.34 18.30 -20.80
CA ASP A 218 15.68 18.87 -21.11
C ASP A 218 15.86 19.51 -22.50
N LYS A 219 14.88 19.37 -23.41
CA LYS A 219 15.00 19.62 -24.86
C LYS A 219 13.82 20.33 -25.48
N SER A 220 12.68 20.46 -24.79
CA SER A 220 11.46 21.06 -25.34
C SER A 220 11.18 22.43 -24.74
N SER A 221 10.90 23.43 -25.57
CA SER A 221 10.41 24.73 -25.07
C SER A 221 8.99 24.56 -24.53
N ASN A 222 8.62 25.35 -23.51
CA ASN A 222 7.25 25.44 -23.02
C ASN A 222 6.29 25.67 -24.20
N GLU A 223 6.65 26.63 -25.06
CA GLU A 223 5.89 27.06 -26.26
C GLU A 223 5.68 25.93 -27.28
N ASP A 224 6.58 24.94 -27.37
CA ASP A 224 6.42 23.81 -28.28
C ASP A 224 5.33 22.85 -27.79
N ILE A 225 5.29 22.59 -26.48
CA ILE A 225 4.24 21.77 -25.85
C ILE A 225 2.87 22.43 -26.03
N PHE A 226 2.78 23.76 -25.89
CA PHE A 226 1.53 24.50 -26.15
C PHE A 226 1.04 24.33 -27.58
N ARG A 227 1.92 24.54 -28.56
CA ARG A 227 1.59 24.40 -29.99
C ARG A 227 1.14 22.98 -30.31
N GLU A 228 1.76 21.97 -29.69
CA GLU A 228 1.35 20.57 -29.85
C GLU A 228 -0.03 20.30 -29.22
N ILE A 229 -0.36 20.87 -28.06
CA ILE A 229 -1.71 20.72 -27.47
C ILE A 229 -2.78 21.32 -28.39
N GLU A 230 -2.54 22.50 -28.97
CA GLU A 230 -3.46 23.11 -29.95
C GLU A 230 -3.58 22.28 -31.23
N ARG A 231 -2.48 21.66 -31.69
CA ARG A 231 -2.51 20.71 -32.81
C ARG A 231 -3.35 19.49 -32.45
N LEU A 232 -3.17 18.91 -31.26
CA LEU A 232 -3.97 17.77 -30.79
C LEU A 232 -5.47 18.11 -30.80
N ARG A 233 -5.86 19.29 -30.31
CA ARG A 233 -7.28 19.74 -30.33
C ARG A 233 -7.84 19.77 -31.75
N ARG A 234 -7.10 20.36 -32.70
CA ARG A 234 -7.48 20.36 -34.13
C ARG A 234 -7.58 18.95 -34.72
N HIS A 235 -6.68 18.05 -34.34
CA HIS A 235 -6.73 16.66 -34.77
C HIS A 235 -7.96 15.92 -34.22
N LEU A 236 -8.36 16.17 -32.97
CA LEU A 236 -9.58 15.59 -32.37
C LEU A 236 -10.84 16.09 -33.08
N GLU A 237 -10.91 17.39 -33.36
CA GLU A 237 -12.02 18.01 -34.12
C GLU A 237 -12.12 17.43 -35.53
N ALA A 238 -10.99 17.30 -36.24
CA ALA A 238 -10.95 16.72 -37.58
C ALA A 238 -11.38 15.25 -37.60
N ALA A 239 -11.09 14.50 -36.53
CA ALA A 239 -11.52 13.11 -36.34
C ALA A 239 -12.98 12.98 -35.87
N LYS A 240 -13.72 14.09 -35.74
CA LYS A 240 -15.12 14.15 -35.27
C LYS A 240 -15.32 13.62 -33.85
N ILE A 241 -14.32 13.74 -32.99
CA ILE A 241 -14.41 13.37 -31.58
C ILE A 241 -14.92 14.57 -30.79
N SER A 242 -16.00 14.39 -30.01
CA SER A 242 -16.52 15.49 -29.20
C SER A 242 -15.64 15.80 -28.00
N VAL A 243 -15.68 17.04 -27.55
CA VAL A 243 -14.97 17.51 -26.35
C VAL A 243 -15.42 16.72 -25.11
N GLU A 244 -16.71 16.42 -25.00
CA GLU A 244 -17.28 15.64 -23.89
C GLU A 244 -16.82 14.19 -23.88
N GLU A 245 -16.59 13.60 -25.07
CA GLU A 245 -16.03 12.27 -25.21
C GLU A 245 -14.55 12.27 -24.81
N ALA A 246 -13.77 13.20 -25.35
CA ALA A 246 -12.33 13.30 -25.08
C ALA A 246 -12.01 13.58 -23.60
N LYS A 247 -12.87 14.29 -22.86
CA LYS A 247 -12.72 14.48 -21.39
C LYS A 247 -12.74 13.17 -20.61
N LYS A 248 -13.46 12.16 -21.10
CA LYS A 248 -13.57 10.85 -20.43
C LYS A 248 -12.38 9.94 -20.76
N TRP A 249 -11.54 10.32 -21.72
CA TRP A 249 -10.41 9.53 -22.13
C TRP A 249 -9.33 9.50 -21.05
N THR A 250 -8.60 8.40 -21.00
CA THR A 250 -7.39 8.26 -20.19
C THR A 250 -6.17 8.73 -20.98
N ALA A 251 -5.07 9.03 -20.29
CA ALA A 251 -3.79 9.35 -20.93
C ALA A 251 -3.36 8.26 -21.94
N LEU A 252 -3.70 6.99 -21.68
CA LEU A 252 -3.46 5.89 -22.61
C LEU A 252 -4.25 6.04 -23.92
N GLN A 253 -5.52 6.41 -23.83
CA GLN A 253 -6.38 6.60 -25.01
C GLN A 253 -5.92 7.78 -25.87
N PHE A 254 -5.41 8.86 -25.26
CA PHE A 254 -4.77 9.93 -26.03
C PHE A 254 -3.52 9.44 -26.76
N LEU A 255 -2.67 8.64 -26.11
CA LEU A 255 -1.49 8.08 -26.75
C LEU A 255 -1.87 7.11 -27.89
N GLU A 256 -2.88 6.26 -27.68
CA GLU A 256 -3.40 5.34 -28.71
C GLU A 256 -3.95 6.10 -29.91
N PHE A 257 -4.64 7.22 -29.69
CA PHE A 257 -5.09 8.10 -30.77
C PHE A 257 -3.92 8.67 -31.57
N ILE A 258 -2.91 9.24 -30.90
CA ILE A 258 -1.72 9.80 -31.56
C ILE A 258 -1.02 8.74 -32.43
N VAL A 259 -0.87 7.52 -31.91
CA VAL A 259 -0.24 6.41 -32.63
C VAL A 259 -1.11 5.91 -33.78
N LYS A 260 -2.43 5.77 -33.57
CA LYS A 260 -3.37 5.26 -34.59
C LYS A 260 -3.41 6.14 -35.83
N TRP A 261 -3.27 7.45 -35.65
CA TRP A 261 -3.34 8.44 -36.73
C TRP A 261 -1.97 8.93 -37.21
N ASP A 262 -0.89 8.33 -36.73
CA ASP A 262 0.50 8.65 -37.09
C ASP A 262 0.88 10.13 -36.83
N TYR A 263 0.42 10.67 -35.70
CA TYR A 263 0.73 12.04 -35.27
C TYR A 263 1.98 12.13 -34.39
N CYS A 264 2.80 11.08 -34.34
CA CYS A 264 3.99 11.06 -33.48
C CYS A 264 5.01 12.13 -33.84
N GLU A 265 5.19 12.44 -35.13
CA GLU A 265 6.09 13.52 -35.55
C GLU A 265 5.52 14.91 -35.23
N SER A 266 4.22 15.12 -35.45
CA SER A 266 3.56 16.42 -35.23
C SER A 266 3.34 16.75 -33.76
N LEU A 267 3.29 15.73 -32.89
CA LEU A 267 3.05 15.77 -31.45
C LEU A 267 4.18 15.06 -30.68
N THR A 268 5.43 15.36 -31.04
CA THR A 268 6.61 14.67 -30.51
C THR A 268 6.73 14.81 -28.99
N ASN A 269 6.68 16.04 -28.46
CA ASN A 269 6.85 16.31 -27.03
C ASN A 269 5.68 15.76 -26.22
N LEU A 270 4.46 15.90 -26.73
CA LEU A 270 3.25 15.41 -26.07
C LEU A 270 3.21 13.88 -26.03
N SER A 271 3.66 13.21 -27.09
CA SER A 271 3.77 11.74 -27.10
C SER A 271 4.80 11.26 -26.08
N LEU A 272 5.94 11.95 -25.97
CA LEU A 272 7.00 11.63 -25.01
C LEU A 272 6.52 11.83 -23.56
N CYS A 273 5.86 12.95 -23.31
CA CYS A 273 5.17 13.28 -22.07
C CYS A 273 4.19 12.19 -21.63
N LEU A 274 3.27 11.79 -22.52
CA LEU A 274 2.29 10.74 -22.27
C LEU A 274 2.97 9.40 -21.97
N ARG A 275 4.04 9.05 -22.70
CA ARG A 275 4.82 7.83 -22.47
C ARG A 275 5.49 7.85 -21.09
N PHE A 276 6.14 8.95 -20.70
CA PHE A 276 6.76 9.09 -19.37
C PHE A 276 5.72 9.02 -18.26
N PHE A 277 4.59 9.70 -18.41
CA PHE A 277 3.51 9.65 -17.45
C PHE A 277 3.00 8.22 -17.26
N LEU A 278 2.75 7.49 -18.36
CA LEU A 278 2.23 6.12 -18.31
C LEU A 278 3.25 5.14 -17.73
N THR A 279 4.55 5.28 -18.01
CA THR A 279 5.58 4.39 -17.43
C THR A 279 5.76 4.62 -15.93
N LEU A 280 5.70 5.88 -15.47
CA LEU A 280 5.76 6.23 -14.04
C LEU A 280 4.50 5.79 -13.28
N CYS A 281 3.30 5.93 -13.86
CA CYS A 281 2.06 5.53 -13.19
C CYS A 281 1.88 4.00 -13.17
N VAL A 282 2.35 3.31 -14.20
CA VAL A 282 2.27 1.84 -14.26
C VAL A 282 3.24 1.20 -13.28
N SER A 283 4.41 1.80 -13.00
CA SER A 283 5.32 1.29 -11.97
C SER A 283 4.74 1.42 -10.57
N THR A 284 3.99 2.49 -10.26
CA THR A 284 3.36 2.67 -8.94
C THR A 284 2.12 1.82 -8.73
N ALA A 285 1.27 1.64 -9.74
CA ALA A 285 0.07 0.79 -9.65
C ALA A 285 0.36 -0.72 -9.74
N SER A 286 1.49 -1.10 -10.36
CA SER A 286 1.82 -2.49 -10.68
C SER A 286 2.91 -3.10 -9.79
N CYS A 287 3.17 -2.56 -8.60
CA CYS A 287 4.09 -3.18 -7.63
C CYS A 287 3.72 -4.65 -7.27
N GLU A 288 2.53 -5.15 -7.64
CA GLU A 288 2.14 -6.54 -7.37
C GLU A 288 1.67 -7.41 -8.53
N ARG A 289 1.29 -6.88 -9.72
CA ARG A 289 0.52 -7.73 -10.67
C ARG A 289 0.76 -7.68 -12.18
N SER A 290 1.60 -6.86 -12.79
CA SER A 290 1.60 -6.85 -14.26
C SER A 290 2.89 -6.42 -14.96
N PHE A 291 3.85 -7.34 -15.02
CA PHE A 291 4.82 -7.36 -16.11
C PHE A 291 4.15 -7.51 -17.50
N SER A 292 2.88 -7.96 -17.59
CA SER A 292 2.18 -8.07 -18.89
C SER A 292 1.69 -6.74 -19.48
N LYS A 293 1.34 -5.73 -18.65
CA LYS A 293 0.96 -4.38 -19.15
C LYS A 293 2.17 -3.59 -19.62
N LEU A 294 3.31 -3.74 -18.95
CA LEU A 294 4.61 -3.27 -19.45
C LEU A 294 4.92 -3.86 -20.82
N LYS A 295 4.57 -5.12 -21.11
CA LYS A 295 4.74 -5.72 -22.45
C LYS A 295 3.89 -5.02 -23.51
N LEU A 296 2.68 -4.56 -23.16
CA LEU A 296 1.76 -3.86 -24.06
C LEU A 296 2.25 -2.44 -24.36
N ILE A 297 2.69 -1.70 -23.32
CA ILE A 297 3.32 -0.39 -23.46
C ILE A 297 4.66 -0.51 -24.19
N LYS A 298 5.46 -1.53 -23.89
CA LYS A 298 6.72 -1.81 -24.60
C LYS A 298 6.48 -2.14 -26.08
N LYS A 299 5.39 -2.82 -26.42
CA LYS A 299 4.99 -3.06 -27.82
C LYS A 299 4.61 -1.76 -28.53
N ILE A 300 3.84 -0.88 -27.87
CA ILE A 300 3.52 0.46 -28.39
C ILE A 300 4.78 1.34 -28.54
N ILE A 301 5.74 1.23 -27.61
CA ILE A 301 7.02 1.96 -27.68
C ILE A 301 7.92 1.40 -28.79
N LEU A 302 8.04 0.07 -28.91
CA LEU A 302 8.91 -0.61 -29.89
C LEU A 302 8.41 -0.53 -31.33
N LEU A 303 7.10 -0.37 -31.56
CA LEU A 303 6.52 -0.18 -32.90
C LEU A 303 7.01 1.08 -33.62
N ASN A 304 7.75 1.98 -32.96
CA ASN A 304 8.30 3.21 -33.55
C ASN A 304 9.82 3.15 -33.80
N HIS A 305 10.43 1.97 -33.73
CA HIS A 305 11.87 1.75 -33.99
C HIS A 305 12.15 0.86 -35.20
N GLU A 306 11.14 0.58 -36.04
CA GLU A 306 11.29 -0.06 -37.35
C GLU A 306 10.81 0.87 -38.47
#